data_AF-A0A812PAJ5-F1
#
_entry.id   AF-A0A812PAJ5-F1
#
_cell.length_a   1.000
_cell.length_b   1.000
_cell.length_c   1.000
_cell.angle_alpha   90.00
_cell.angle_beta   90.00
_cell.angle_gamma   90.00
#
_symmetry.space_group_name_H-M   'P 1'
#
loop_
_entity.id
_entity.type
_entity.pdbx_description
1 polymer ?
#
loop_
_entity_poly.entity_id
_entity_poly.type
_entity_poly.pdbx_seq_one_letter_code
_entity_poly.pdbx_strand_id
1 'polypeptide(L)'
;MAAASTGGGLFRTDGGVKASSGLDIDAEVHEAWSRVRSGDATWILLEYEGKNKLKLRASGTSGPELVSGLVDDQVLFGGLRTKAGKFLCLMCTGADVGGMAKGRAAAHKNAAFNALEGTVGEVCALSKDEFVQLLISFAVAEDEATLLTVMTRGLATEIEVPHGKDLGYAKNRAIDKLWQNIPFCHAVAALSNLRMFDADSGEELQEGEAVQDGMKLLLALEEPGEGPSAAASAFASVVSAVGRHKLGLDGSGNAGSSREELQKLSLKELKKRLQEAGLSADGCLEKSDLVDRLLDNKKAFLPSTGDKEAAAQLAEFVSGNRKVPVDTYFIDSRSAAFLQAAPDGKQLCENLNFLGGFGVREIHGLTVAFLSGCGPKNGLGKNGFQGQSLQLI
;
A
#
# COMPACT_ATOMS: atom_id res chain seq x y z
N MET A 1 17.33 56.83 -10.99
CA MET A 1 16.55 55.62 -10.68
C MET A 1 17.01 54.52 -11.62
N ALA A 2 17.87 53.63 -11.14
CA ALA A 2 18.34 52.47 -11.90
C ALA A 2 17.80 51.22 -11.20
N ALA A 3 17.01 50.44 -11.90
CA ALA A 3 16.41 49.21 -11.39
C ALA A 3 17.46 48.10 -11.34
N ALA A 4 17.65 47.53 -10.16
CA ALA A 4 18.44 46.32 -9.95
C ALA A 4 17.57 45.10 -10.27
N SER A 5 18.00 44.27 -11.23
CA SER A 5 17.45 42.93 -11.44
C SER A 5 18.24 41.91 -10.62
N THR A 6 17.59 41.35 -9.61
CA THR A 6 18.08 40.20 -8.84
C THR A 6 17.84 38.92 -9.66
N GLY A 7 18.90 38.42 -10.29
CA GLY A 7 18.91 37.10 -10.93
C GLY A 7 18.98 35.98 -9.89
N GLY A 8 17.93 35.16 -9.83
CA GLY A 8 17.92 33.91 -9.06
C GLY A 8 18.87 32.88 -9.67
N GLY A 9 20.02 32.69 -9.01
CA GLY A 9 21.03 31.71 -9.38
C GLY A 9 20.60 30.29 -9.01
N LEU A 10 20.31 29.51 -10.04
CA LEU A 10 20.15 28.06 -10.07
C LEU A 10 21.41 27.37 -9.52
N PHE A 11 21.26 26.60 -8.44
CA PHE A 11 22.35 25.82 -7.83
C PHE A 11 22.92 24.82 -8.87
N ARG A 12 24.13 25.12 -9.35
CA ARG A 12 24.95 24.19 -10.15
C ARG A 12 25.71 23.26 -9.20
N THR A 13 25.59 21.96 -9.41
CA THR A 13 26.33 20.90 -8.71
C THR A 13 27.68 20.60 -9.35
N ASP A 14 28.30 21.59 -10.00
CA ASP A 14 29.53 21.42 -10.76
C ASP A 14 30.74 21.52 -9.81
N GLY A 15 31.09 20.40 -9.17
CA GLY A 15 32.47 20.00 -8.80
C GLY A 15 33.48 21.06 -8.32
N GLY A 16 33.04 22.11 -7.62
CA GLY A 16 33.93 23.11 -7.04
C GLY A 16 34.78 22.52 -5.92
N VAL A 17 36.00 23.06 -5.76
CA VAL A 17 36.93 22.75 -4.66
C VAL A 17 36.15 22.55 -3.36
N LYS A 18 36.34 21.40 -2.69
CA LYS A 18 35.69 21.06 -1.41
C LYS A 18 36.02 22.14 -0.38
N ALA A 19 35.23 23.20 -0.36
CA ALA A 19 35.24 24.17 0.73
C ALA A 19 34.85 23.37 1.96
N SER A 20 35.77 23.27 2.93
CA SER A 20 35.46 22.69 4.24
C SER A 20 34.23 23.44 4.75
N SER A 21 33.18 22.71 5.12
CA SER A 21 31.90 23.27 5.60
C SER A 21 32.05 24.19 6.82
N GLY A 22 33.24 24.27 7.41
CA GLY A 22 33.50 25.03 8.63
C GLY A 22 32.91 24.35 9.87
N LEU A 23 32.43 23.12 9.73
CA LEU A 23 31.87 22.31 10.81
C LEU A 23 32.99 21.56 11.54
N ASP A 24 33.17 21.88 12.80
CA ASP A 24 33.99 21.16 13.76
C ASP A 24 33.18 20.00 14.38
N ILE A 25 33.80 18.84 14.53
CA ILE A 25 33.16 17.63 15.08
C ILE A 25 33.95 17.23 16.31
N ASP A 26 33.29 17.17 17.46
CA ASP A 26 33.95 16.78 18.71
C ASP A 26 34.50 15.33 18.63
N ALA A 27 35.66 15.08 19.23
CA ALA A 27 36.30 13.76 19.23
C ALA A 27 35.39 12.70 19.88
N GLU A 28 34.58 13.09 20.86
CA GLU A 28 33.60 12.21 21.52
C GLU A 28 32.57 11.62 20.53
N VAL A 29 32.30 12.32 19.41
CA VAL A 29 31.38 11.82 18.36
C VAL A 29 31.94 10.57 17.69
N HIS A 30 33.24 10.54 17.41
CA HIS A 30 33.89 9.39 16.77
C HIS A 30 33.94 8.16 17.70
N GLU A 31 34.16 8.39 18.99
CA GLU A 31 34.12 7.34 20.01
C GLU A 31 32.70 6.78 20.17
N ALA A 32 31.68 7.65 20.22
CA ALA A 32 30.29 7.24 20.31
C ALA A 32 29.81 6.51 19.04
N TRP A 33 30.23 6.94 17.85
CA TRP A 33 29.91 6.24 16.60
C TRP A 33 30.59 4.87 16.52
N SER A 34 31.83 4.75 17.02
CA SER A 34 32.50 3.45 17.13
C SER A 34 31.73 2.46 18.02
N ARG A 35 31.11 2.94 19.10
CA ARG A 35 30.21 2.11 19.95
C ARG A 35 28.95 1.65 19.21
N VAL A 36 28.38 2.47 18.33
CA VAL A 36 27.26 2.04 17.48
C VAL A 36 27.70 0.93 16.51
N ARG A 37 28.91 1.08 15.96
CA ARG A 37 29.49 0.10 15.03
C ARG A 37 29.85 -1.22 15.69
N SER A 38 30.39 -1.20 16.91
CA SER A 38 30.65 -2.44 17.68
C SER A 38 29.35 -3.11 18.13
N GLY A 39 28.28 -2.33 18.34
CA GLY A 39 27.00 -2.82 18.86
C GLY A 39 26.80 -2.57 20.36
N ASP A 40 27.70 -1.82 20.99
CA ASP A 40 27.54 -1.37 22.39
C ASP A 40 26.45 -0.29 22.51
N ALA A 41 26.16 0.41 21.41
CA ALA A 41 25.03 1.31 21.25
C ALA A 41 24.26 0.98 19.96
N THR A 42 23.00 1.37 19.90
CA THR A 42 22.20 1.25 18.67
C THR A 42 22.14 2.59 17.93
N TRP A 43 22.23 3.71 18.64
CA TRP A 43 22.13 5.04 18.03
C TRP A 43 22.93 6.09 18.80
N ILE A 44 23.21 7.21 18.13
CA ILE A 44 23.73 8.45 18.71
C ILE A 44 22.94 9.65 18.19
N LEU A 45 22.81 10.68 19.02
CA LEU A 45 22.29 12.01 18.68
C LEU A 45 23.36 13.05 18.94
N LEU A 46 23.49 13.98 18.00
CA LEU A 46 24.43 15.07 17.98
C LEU A 46 23.67 16.39 17.98
N GLU A 47 24.17 17.35 18.76
CA GLU A 47 23.61 18.70 18.82
C GLU A 47 24.68 19.74 18.50
N TYR A 48 24.23 20.94 18.15
CA TYR A 48 25.13 22.06 17.98
C TYR A 48 25.64 22.58 19.32
N GLU A 49 26.96 22.70 19.42
CA GLU A 49 27.62 23.56 20.41
C GLU A 49 27.95 24.91 19.73
N GLY A 50 27.06 25.88 19.91
CA GLY A 50 27.16 27.17 19.20
C GLY A 50 26.68 27.08 17.75
N LYS A 51 27.49 27.53 16.79
CA LYS A 51 27.10 27.61 15.37
C LYS A 51 27.81 26.59 14.47
N ASN A 52 29.04 26.25 14.80
CA ASN A 52 29.94 25.56 13.88
C ASN A 52 30.59 24.31 14.49
N LYS A 53 30.08 23.82 15.63
CA LYS A 53 30.59 22.61 16.28
C LYS A 53 29.44 21.65 16.58
N LEU A 54 29.62 20.36 16.27
CA LEU A 54 28.72 19.31 16.73
C LEU A 54 29.37 18.54 17.88
N LYS A 55 28.58 18.28 18.93
CA LYS A 55 28.98 17.44 20.07
C LYS A 55 27.95 16.33 20.29
N LEU A 56 28.34 15.32 21.07
CA LEU A 56 27.42 14.26 21.48
C LEU A 56 26.35 14.84 22.42
N ARG A 57 25.08 14.61 22.11
CA ARG A 57 23.95 14.94 22.98
C ARG A 57 23.54 13.72 23.81
N ALA A 58 23.34 12.60 23.13
CA ALA A 58 22.88 11.36 23.73
C ALA A 58 23.28 10.14 22.89
N SER A 59 23.34 8.97 23.53
CA SER A 59 23.53 7.68 22.88
C SER A 59 22.72 6.64 23.63
N GLY A 60 22.22 5.62 22.95
CA GLY A 60 21.41 4.58 23.61
C GLY A 60 21.23 3.34 22.77
N THR A 61 20.45 2.41 23.32
CA THR A 61 20.21 1.10 22.70
C THR A 61 18.76 0.92 22.24
N SER A 62 17.83 1.72 22.77
CA SER A 62 16.40 1.59 22.49
C SER A 62 15.85 2.73 21.62
N GLY A 63 14.88 2.41 20.75
CA GLY A 63 14.19 3.40 19.92
C GLY A 63 13.40 4.46 20.72
N PRO A 64 12.70 4.11 21.81
CA PRO A 64 12.03 5.11 22.64
C PRO A 64 12.98 6.14 23.26
N GLU A 65 14.18 5.73 23.69
CA GLU A 65 15.19 6.68 24.18
C GLU A 65 15.64 7.64 23.07
N LEU A 66 15.85 7.15 21.85
CA LEU A 66 16.17 7.98 20.69
C LEU A 66 15.09 9.05 20.47
N VAL A 67 13.82 8.65 20.45
CA VAL A 67 12.68 9.57 20.25
C VAL A 67 12.55 10.57 21.40
N SER A 68 12.84 10.15 22.63
CA SER A 68 12.83 11.04 23.80
C SER A 68 13.91 12.12 23.75
N GLY A 69 15.04 11.82 23.09
CA GLY A 69 16.14 12.77 22.89
C GLY A 69 15.86 13.87 21.86
N LEU A 70 14.83 13.69 21.03
CA LEU A 70 14.39 14.67 20.01
C LEU A 70 13.61 15.82 20.65
N VAL A 71 13.96 17.04 20.24
CA VAL A 71 13.35 18.30 20.72
C VAL A 71 12.92 19.16 19.54
N ASP A 72 11.86 19.94 19.74
CA ASP A 72 11.22 20.73 18.68
C ASP A 72 11.93 22.05 18.38
N ASP A 73 12.81 22.52 19.26
CA ASP A 73 13.49 23.81 19.16
C ASP A 73 14.94 23.71 18.62
N GLN A 74 15.41 22.51 18.25
CA GLN A 74 16.78 22.29 17.78
C GLN A 74 16.86 21.46 16.50
N VAL A 75 18.00 21.56 15.82
CA VAL A 75 18.37 20.62 14.76
C VAL A 75 19.34 19.61 15.34
N LEU A 76 18.99 18.33 15.21
CA LEU A 76 19.77 17.21 15.67
C LEU A 76 20.26 16.40 14.47
N PHE A 77 21.53 15.99 14.53
CA PHE A 77 22.08 14.97 13.65
C PHE A 77 22.22 13.67 14.44
N GLY A 78 22.48 12.56 13.78
CA GLY A 78 22.71 11.31 14.47
C GLY A 78 23.01 10.17 13.54
N GLY A 79 23.21 9.00 14.14
CA GLY A 79 23.37 7.76 13.42
C GLY A 79 22.63 6.64 14.12
N LEU A 80 22.16 5.65 13.37
CA LEU A 80 21.42 4.49 13.85
C LEU A 80 21.95 3.23 13.19
N ARG A 81 22.10 2.16 13.97
CA ARG A 81 22.28 0.80 13.47
C ARG A 81 20.91 0.10 13.45
N THR A 82 20.51 -0.40 12.29
CA THR A 82 19.29 -1.19 12.14
C THR A 82 19.48 -2.61 12.67
N LYS A 83 18.39 -3.34 12.90
CA LYS A 83 18.45 -4.77 13.28
C LYS A 83 19.13 -5.64 12.21
N ALA A 84 19.03 -5.25 10.93
CA ALA A 84 19.74 -5.90 9.83
C ALA A 84 21.25 -5.57 9.79
N GLY A 85 21.75 -4.78 10.74
CA GLY A 85 23.16 -4.38 10.82
C GLY A 85 23.56 -3.28 9.84
N LYS A 86 22.60 -2.62 9.19
CA LYS A 86 22.87 -1.45 8.35
C LYS A 86 23.01 -0.20 9.21
N PHE A 87 23.74 0.79 8.71
CA PHE A 87 23.97 2.06 9.40
C PHE A 87 23.28 3.19 8.63
N LEU A 88 22.49 4.00 9.32
CA LEU A 88 21.75 5.13 8.74
C LEU A 88 22.20 6.44 9.38
N CYS A 89 22.33 7.49 8.57
CA CYS A 89 22.46 8.86 9.04
C CYS A 89 21.08 9.45 9.36
N LEU A 90 21.00 10.23 10.43
CA LEU A 90 19.77 10.86 10.89
C LEU A 90 19.92 12.38 10.86
N MET A 91 18.88 13.08 10.43
CA MET A 91 18.72 14.52 10.61
C MET A 91 17.27 14.83 10.99
N CYS A 92 17.06 15.37 12.19
CA CYS A 92 15.76 15.82 12.64
C CYS A 92 15.82 17.33 12.86
N THR A 93 15.00 18.07 12.12
CA THR A 93 14.80 19.50 12.33
C THR A 93 13.54 19.69 13.16
N GLY A 94 13.66 20.21 14.37
CA GLY A 94 12.49 20.50 15.20
C GLY A 94 11.54 21.51 14.55
N ALA A 95 10.25 21.41 14.87
CA ALA A 95 9.20 22.24 14.27
C ALA A 95 9.44 23.75 14.52
N ASP A 96 9.94 24.09 15.70
CA ASP A 96 10.14 25.46 16.20
C ASP A 96 11.51 26.04 15.84
N VAL A 97 12.32 25.33 15.06
CA VAL A 97 13.63 25.81 14.62
C VAL A 97 13.48 26.96 13.62
N GLY A 98 14.11 28.09 13.93
CA GLY A 98 14.15 29.26 13.03
C GLY A 98 14.88 29.01 11.70
N GLY A 99 14.46 29.69 10.64
CA GLY A 99 14.97 29.47 9.27
C GLY A 99 16.50 29.58 9.11
N MET A 100 17.17 30.44 9.90
CA MET A 100 18.63 30.55 9.87
C MET A 100 19.34 29.31 10.41
N ALA A 101 18.80 28.66 11.44
CA ALA A 101 19.34 27.40 11.96
C ALA A 101 19.10 26.25 10.97
N LYS A 102 17.91 26.20 10.33
CA LYS A 102 17.59 25.25 9.25
C LYS A 102 18.57 25.37 8.07
N GLY A 103 18.81 26.60 7.58
CA GLY A 103 19.75 26.86 6.48
C GLY A 103 21.19 26.47 6.82
N ARG A 104 21.63 26.73 8.05
CA ARG A 104 22.95 26.30 8.55
C ARG A 104 23.06 24.78 8.58
N ALA A 105 22.06 24.09 9.13
CA ALA A 105 22.05 22.64 9.19
C ALA A 105 22.07 22.00 7.80
N ALA A 106 21.34 22.56 6.83
CA ALA A 106 21.40 22.10 5.44
C ALA A 106 22.82 22.22 4.84
N ALA A 107 23.52 23.33 5.10
CA ALA A 107 24.91 23.52 4.65
C ALA A 107 25.90 22.56 5.35
N HIS A 108 25.62 22.20 6.60
CA HIS A 108 26.46 21.32 7.42
C HIS A 108 26.13 19.82 7.25
N LYS A 109 24.98 19.46 6.64
CA LYS A 109 24.48 18.08 6.52
C LYS A 109 25.53 17.10 6.02
N ASN A 110 26.18 17.41 4.89
CA ASN A 110 27.16 16.51 4.28
C ASN A 110 28.38 16.29 5.18
N ALA A 111 28.82 17.32 5.91
CA ALA A 111 29.95 17.19 6.83
C ALA A 111 29.59 16.37 8.06
N ALA A 112 28.40 16.58 8.63
CA ALA A 112 27.88 15.76 9.72
C ALA A 112 27.74 14.28 9.32
N PHE A 113 27.23 14.01 8.11
CA PHE A 113 27.06 12.63 7.62
C PHE A 113 28.39 11.96 7.29
N ASN A 114 29.36 12.69 6.74
CA ASN A 114 30.69 12.17 6.48
C ASN A 114 31.46 11.83 7.78
N ALA A 115 31.11 12.45 8.92
CA ALA A 115 31.68 12.09 10.22
C ALA A 115 31.18 10.71 10.73
N LEU A 116 30.05 10.22 10.19
CA LEU A 116 29.43 8.94 10.53
C LEU A 116 29.76 7.90 9.44
N GLU A 117 31.01 7.49 9.40
CA GLU A 117 31.52 6.59 8.34
C GLU A 117 30.79 5.24 8.29
N GLY A 118 30.51 4.78 7.06
CA GLY A 118 29.92 3.47 6.78
C GLY A 118 28.39 3.43 6.79
N THR A 119 27.72 4.59 6.76
CA THR A 119 26.27 4.68 6.56
C THR A 119 25.86 4.39 5.12
N VAL A 120 24.71 3.73 4.94
CA VAL A 120 24.18 3.27 3.65
C VAL A 120 22.89 3.99 3.24
N GLY A 121 22.38 4.87 4.09
CA GLY A 121 21.15 5.61 3.86
C GLY A 121 21.00 6.78 4.82
N GLU A 122 20.02 7.63 4.53
CA GLU A 122 19.71 8.82 5.32
C GLU A 122 18.22 8.88 5.67
N VAL A 123 17.92 9.35 6.88
CA VAL A 123 16.57 9.66 7.36
C VAL A 123 16.55 11.12 7.76
N CYS A 124 15.86 11.93 6.97
CA CYS A 124 15.73 13.37 7.20
C CYS A 124 14.27 13.73 7.44
N ALA A 125 13.98 14.49 8.50
CA ALA A 125 12.63 14.95 8.82
C ALA A 125 12.61 16.42 9.26
N LEU A 126 11.48 17.07 9.06
CA LEU A 126 11.22 18.47 9.41
C LEU A 126 10.39 18.63 10.69
N SER A 127 10.06 17.52 11.35
CA SER A 127 9.42 17.49 12.65
C SER A 127 9.73 16.17 13.37
N LYS A 128 9.52 16.14 14.68
CA LYS A 128 9.63 14.92 15.49
C LYS A 128 8.64 13.84 15.04
N ASP A 129 7.41 14.21 14.72
CA ASP A 129 6.36 13.26 14.32
C ASP A 129 6.70 12.59 12.98
N GLU A 130 7.11 13.39 11.98
CA GLU A 130 7.58 12.87 10.69
C GLU A 130 8.79 11.95 10.87
N PHE A 131 9.72 12.33 11.75
CA PHE A 131 10.89 11.51 12.05
C PHE A 131 10.53 10.15 12.63
N VAL A 132 9.58 10.11 13.58
CA VAL A 132 9.07 8.86 14.16
C VAL A 132 8.40 7.99 13.09
N GLN A 133 7.59 8.57 12.21
CA GLN A 133 6.94 7.84 11.12
C GLN A 133 7.96 7.23 10.15
N LEU A 134 9.00 7.98 9.78
CA LEU A 134 10.08 7.48 8.94
C LEU A 134 10.90 6.39 9.65
N LEU A 135 11.22 6.55 10.93
CA LEU A 135 11.91 5.49 11.68
C LEU A 135 11.08 4.20 11.74
N ILE A 136 9.77 4.32 11.91
CA ILE A 136 8.86 3.17 11.87
C ILE A 136 8.91 2.53 10.48
N SER A 137 8.81 3.30 9.39
CA SER A 137 8.84 2.72 8.03
C SER A 137 10.14 1.98 7.74
N PHE A 138 11.30 2.49 8.18
CA PHE A 138 12.58 1.80 8.07
C PHE A 138 12.68 0.55 8.95
N ALA A 139 12.17 0.60 10.19
CA ALA A 139 12.12 -0.56 11.08
C ALA A 139 11.09 -1.64 10.61
N VAL A 140 10.16 -1.27 9.73
CA VAL A 140 9.16 -2.17 9.12
C VAL A 140 9.67 -2.78 7.83
N ALA A 141 10.33 -1.98 6.98
CA ALA A 141 10.72 -2.38 5.62
C ALA A 141 11.86 -3.42 5.57
N GLU A 142 12.59 -3.65 6.67
CA GLU A 142 13.74 -4.57 6.68
C GLU A 142 13.42 -6.01 7.11
N ASP A 143 12.15 -6.34 7.30
CA ASP A 143 11.69 -7.71 7.51
C ASP A 143 10.97 -8.15 6.22
N GLU A 144 11.65 -8.94 5.38
CA GLU A 144 11.23 -9.31 4.01
C GLU A 144 9.85 -9.99 3.95
N ALA A 145 9.29 -10.42 5.09
CA ALA A 145 7.93 -10.93 5.23
C ALA A 145 6.84 -9.85 5.42
N THR A 146 7.19 -8.56 5.54
CA THR A 146 6.32 -7.51 6.11
C THR A 146 5.68 -6.58 5.07
N LEU A 147 5.73 -6.91 3.78
CA LEU A 147 5.14 -6.02 2.76
C LEU A 147 3.59 -6.05 2.72
N LEU A 148 2.95 -6.97 3.46
CA LEU A 148 1.50 -6.96 3.70
C LEU A 148 1.09 -6.30 5.04
N THR A 149 2.04 -5.82 5.84
CA THR A 149 1.80 -5.22 7.18
C THR A 149 1.90 -3.69 7.16
N VAL A 150 1.66 -3.05 6.00
CA VAL A 150 1.41 -1.61 5.98
C VAL A 150 -0.10 -1.41 6.22
N MET A 151 -0.46 -1.50 7.51
CA MET A 151 -1.57 -0.84 8.23
C MET A 151 -2.06 -1.62 9.46
N THR A 152 -1.24 -2.47 10.12
CA THR A 152 -1.59 -3.04 11.44
C THR A 152 -0.37 -3.34 12.33
N ARG A 153 0.61 -2.44 12.47
CA ARG A 153 1.58 -2.56 13.60
C ARG A 153 1.01 -1.88 14.84
N GLY A 154 0.74 -2.67 15.89
CA GLY A 154 0.33 -2.19 17.22
C GLY A 154 -1.00 -2.72 17.74
N LEU A 155 -1.71 -3.55 16.98
CA LEU A 155 -2.98 -4.10 17.43
C LEU A 155 -2.78 -5.46 18.11
N ALA A 156 -2.44 -5.43 19.40
CA ALA A 156 -2.64 -6.56 20.28
C ALA A 156 -3.98 -6.38 20.98
N THR A 157 -4.77 -7.45 21.12
CA THR A 157 -6.00 -7.40 21.89
C THR A 157 -6.12 -8.62 22.77
N GLU A 158 -6.37 -8.39 24.05
CA GLU A 158 -6.71 -9.46 24.98
C GLU A 158 -8.19 -9.82 24.78
N ILE A 159 -8.46 -11.10 24.60
CA ILE A 159 -9.82 -11.62 24.43
C ILE A 159 -10.11 -12.65 25.51
N GLU A 160 -11.27 -12.53 26.14
CA GLU A 160 -11.78 -13.56 27.04
C GLU A 160 -12.53 -14.61 26.21
N VAL A 161 -12.07 -15.84 26.28
CA VAL A 161 -12.67 -16.99 25.58
C VAL A 161 -13.37 -17.86 26.63
N PRO A 162 -14.72 -18.00 26.60
CA PRO A 162 -15.43 -18.83 27.56
C PRO A 162 -14.95 -20.30 27.50
N HIS A 163 -14.95 -20.97 28.64
CA HIS A 163 -14.53 -22.37 28.72
C HIS A 163 -15.35 -23.25 27.74
N GLY A 164 -14.66 -24.11 26.99
CA GLY A 164 -15.26 -24.99 25.99
C GLY A 164 -15.53 -24.33 24.63
N LYS A 165 -15.05 -23.10 24.39
CA LYS A 165 -15.05 -22.48 23.06
C LYS A 165 -13.77 -22.78 22.30
N ASP A 166 -13.90 -22.82 20.98
CA ASP A 166 -12.84 -23.18 20.06
C ASP A 166 -12.10 -21.95 19.52
N LEU A 167 -11.07 -22.25 18.73
CA LEU A 167 -10.23 -21.28 18.07
C LEU A 167 -11.02 -20.37 17.10
N GLY A 168 -12.06 -20.88 16.44
CA GLY A 168 -12.89 -20.11 15.53
C GLY A 168 -13.67 -19.00 16.25
N TYR A 169 -14.15 -19.28 17.46
CA TYR A 169 -14.74 -18.26 18.33
C TYR A 169 -13.73 -17.19 18.73
N ALA A 170 -12.52 -17.60 19.13
CA ALA A 170 -11.45 -16.67 19.52
C ALA A 170 -11.03 -15.76 18.35
N LYS A 171 -10.89 -16.33 17.14
CA LYS A 171 -10.61 -15.60 15.89
C LYS A 171 -11.62 -14.48 15.64
N ASN A 172 -12.91 -14.83 15.62
CA ASN A 172 -13.97 -13.87 15.37
C ASN A 172 -14.00 -12.77 16.44
N ARG A 173 -13.74 -13.12 17.71
CA ARG A 173 -13.72 -12.14 18.79
C ARG A 173 -12.53 -11.19 18.72
N ALA A 174 -11.35 -11.69 18.34
CA ALA A 174 -10.19 -10.86 18.07
C ALA A 174 -10.47 -9.90 16.91
N ILE A 175 -11.04 -10.41 15.81
CA ILE A 175 -11.43 -9.62 14.65
C ILE A 175 -12.37 -8.47 15.08
N ASP A 176 -13.45 -8.76 15.81
CA ASP A 176 -14.39 -7.74 16.28
C ASP A 176 -13.72 -6.60 17.05
N LYS A 177 -12.79 -6.92 17.95
CA LYS A 177 -12.06 -5.93 18.75
C LYS A 177 -11.04 -5.14 17.92
N LEU A 178 -10.35 -5.81 16.99
CA LEU A 178 -9.40 -5.19 16.08
C LEU A 178 -10.11 -4.23 15.12
N TRP A 179 -11.33 -4.58 14.69
CA TRP A 179 -12.13 -3.81 13.75
C TRP A 179 -12.45 -2.40 14.22
N GLN A 180 -12.63 -2.22 15.54
CA GLN A 180 -12.89 -0.90 16.15
C GLN A 180 -11.70 0.06 15.99
N ASN A 181 -10.52 -0.46 15.64
CA ASN A 181 -9.27 0.27 15.58
C ASN A 181 -8.66 0.33 14.17
N ILE A 182 -9.33 -0.23 13.14
CA ILE A 182 -8.85 -0.27 11.75
C ILE A 182 -9.84 0.49 10.84
N PRO A 183 -9.38 1.43 9.99
CA PRO A 183 -10.25 2.15 9.07
C PRO A 183 -10.92 1.23 8.02
N PHE A 184 -12.19 1.52 7.76
CA PHE A 184 -13.26 0.59 7.38
C PHE A 184 -13.13 -0.12 6.00
N CYS A 185 -12.26 0.31 5.10
CA CYS A 185 -12.39 -0.04 3.67
C CYS A 185 -11.59 -1.26 3.17
N HIS A 186 -10.76 -1.93 3.98
CA HIS A 186 -9.89 -3.02 3.49
C HIS A 186 -10.00 -4.38 4.22
N ALA A 187 -10.87 -4.52 5.23
CA ALA A 187 -10.71 -5.62 6.19
C ALA A 187 -11.50 -6.90 5.87
N VAL A 188 -12.73 -6.84 5.35
CA VAL A 188 -13.65 -8.01 5.35
C VAL A 188 -13.08 -9.23 4.61
N ALA A 189 -12.51 -9.04 3.42
CA ALA A 189 -11.97 -10.14 2.60
C ALA A 189 -10.58 -10.61 3.06
N ALA A 190 -9.82 -9.76 3.76
CA ALA A 190 -8.54 -10.15 4.35
C ALA A 190 -8.75 -10.98 5.63
N LEU A 191 -9.76 -10.64 6.42
CA LEU A 191 -10.03 -11.29 7.70
C LEU A 191 -10.54 -12.74 7.56
N SER A 192 -11.25 -13.07 6.47
CA SER A 192 -11.73 -14.43 6.21
C SER A 192 -10.60 -15.43 5.93
N ASN A 193 -9.44 -14.96 5.42
CA ASN A 193 -8.28 -15.80 5.07
C ASN A 193 -7.17 -15.76 6.14
N LEU A 194 -7.51 -15.34 7.36
CA LEU A 194 -6.56 -15.36 8.46
C LEU A 194 -6.37 -16.78 9.00
N ARG A 195 -5.12 -17.26 8.95
CA ARG A 195 -4.63 -18.44 9.64
C ARG A 195 -4.19 -18.07 11.04
N MET A 196 -4.30 -19.01 11.97
CA MET A 196 -3.96 -18.81 13.37
C MET A 196 -2.78 -19.68 13.74
N PHE A 197 -1.82 -19.09 14.44
CA PHE A 197 -0.63 -19.77 14.91
C PHE A 197 -0.52 -19.58 16.41
N ASP A 198 -0.08 -20.63 17.11
CA ASP A 198 0.34 -20.49 18.49
C ASP A 198 1.63 -19.67 18.53
N ALA A 199 1.67 -18.60 19.33
CA ALA A 199 2.77 -17.64 19.28
C ALA A 199 4.07 -18.20 19.88
N ASP A 200 3.98 -19.19 20.77
CA ASP A 200 5.14 -19.75 21.46
C ASP A 200 5.79 -20.88 20.63
N SER A 201 4.99 -21.71 19.97
CA SER A 201 5.46 -22.82 19.12
C SER A 201 5.60 -22.46 17.64
N GLY A 202 4.83 -21.46 17.16
CA GLY A 202 4.75 -21.10 15.75
C GLY A 202 3.99 -22.10 14.89
N GLU A 203 3.39 -23.14 15.49
CA GLU A 203 2.57 -24.10 14.77
C GLU A 203 1.22 -23.51 14.39
N GLU A 204 0.74 -23.84 13.19
CA GLU A 204 -0.59 -23.44 12.78
C GLU A 204 -1.64 -24.28 13.52
N LEU A 205 -2.60 -23.59 14.12
CA LEU A 205 -3.71 -24.19 14.84
C LEU A 205 -4.92 -24.35 13.90
N GLN A 206 -5.54 -25.53 13.93
CA GLN A 206 -6.69 -25.82 13.08
C GLN A 206 -8.00 -25.28 13.69
N GLU A 207 -8.96 -24.94 12.83
CA GLU A 207 -10.31 -24.58 13.30
C GLU A 207 -10.95 -25.76 14.06
N GLY A 208 -11.48 -25.48 15.25
CA GLY A 208 -12.07 -26.48 16.15
C GLY A 208 -11.16 -26.93 17.30
N GLU A 209 -9.88 -26.55 17.31
CA GLU A 209 -9.01 -26.77 18.45
C GLU A 209 -9.45 -25.95 19.67
N ALA A 210 -9.26 -26.52 20.87
CA ALA A 210 -9.62 -25.87 22.12
C ALA A 210 -8.58 -24.80 22.50
N VAL A 211 -9.04 -23.60 22.81
CA VAL A 211 -8.17 -22.51 23.26
C VAL A 211 -7.82 -22.72 24.73
N GLN A 212 -6.53 -22.68 25.06
CA GLN A 212 -6.04 -22.80 26.43
C GLN A 212 -5.96 -21.43 27.10
N ASP A 213 -6.08 -21.40 28.43
CA ASP A 213 -5.92 -20.17 29.19
C ASP A 213 -4.48 -19.64 29.07
N GLY A 214 -4.34 -18.32 28.86
CA GLY A 214 -3.06 -17.67 28.63
C GLY A 214 -2.41 -17.92 27.26
N MET A 215 -3.08 -18.63 26.34
CA MET A 215 -2.57 -18.90 24.99
C MET A 215 -2.41 -17.60 24.19
N LYS A 216 -1.26 -17.45 23.55
CA LYS A 216 -0.95 -16.31 22.67
C LYS A 216 -1.13 -16.74 21.22
N LEU A 217 -1.87 -15.95 20.45
CA LEU A 217 -2.26 -16.29 19.09
C LEU A 217 -1.73 -15.25 18.12
N LEU A 218 -1.15 -15.72 17.02
CA LEU A 218 -0.73 -14.90 15.88
C LEU A 218 -1.70 -15.12 14.72
N LEU A 219 -2.13 -14.03 14.08
CA LEU A 219 -3.00 -14.06 12.91
C LEU A 219 -2.18 -13.68 11.68
N ALA A 220 -2.10 -14.55 10.68
CA ALA A 220 -1.41 -14.28 9.42
C ALA A 220 -2.30 -14.58 8.21
N LEU A 221 -2.09 -13.88 7.09
CA LEU A 221 -2.88 -14.07 5.87
C LEU A 221 -2.34 -15.26 5.06
N GLU A 222 -3.22 -16.12 4.56
CA GLU A 222 -2.84 -17.20 3.65
C GLU A 222 -2.36 -16.67 2.27
N GLU A 223 -1.25 -17.23 1.76
CA GLU A 223 -0.83 -17.02 0.37
C GLU A 223 -1.62 -17.95 -0.57
N PRO A 224 -2.23 -17.46 -1.66
CA PRO A 224 -2.94 -18.34 -2.59
C PRO A 224 -1.96 -19.26 -3.35
N GLY A 225 -2.17 -20.58 -3.25
CA GLY A 225 -1.29 -21.62 -3.80
C GLY A 225 -0.93 -21.49 -5.29
N GLU A 226 0.30 -21.91 -5.62
CA GLU A 226 0.93 -21.74 -6.93
C GLU A 226 0.46 -22.74 -7.99
N GLY A 227 -0.08 -22.23 -9.11
CA GLY A 227 -0.22 -22.98 -10.35
C GLY A 227 -0.57 -22.07 -11.54
N PRO A 228 0.05 -22.20 -12.73
CA PRO A 228 -0.33 -21.43 -13.89
C PRO A 228 -1.70 -21.91 -14.39
N SER A 229 -2.75 -21.15 -14.10
CA SER A 229 -4.09 -21.46 -14.60
C SER A 229 -4.12 -21.34 -16.13
N ALA A 230 -4.65 -22.37 -16.79
CA ALA A 230 -4.95 -22.39 -18.23
C ALA A 230 -5.80 -21.18 -18.70
N ALA A 231 -6.47 -20.48 -17.77
CA ALA A 231 -7.20 -19.25 -18.05
C ALA A 231 -6.29 -18.06 -18.40
N ALA A 232 -5.10 -17.93 -17.79
CA ALA A 232 -4.19 -16.81 -18.04
C ALA A 232 -3.60 -16.85 -19.47
N SER A 233 -3.31 -18.06 -19.97
CA SER A 233 -2.81 -18.25 -21.34
C SER A 233 -3.90 -18.07 -22.39
N ALA A 234 -5.15 -18.43 -22.08
CA ALA A 234 -6.31 -18.19 -22.95
C ALA A 234 -6.64 -16.69 -23.06
N PHE A 235 -6.55 -15.96 -21.95
CA PHE A 235 -6.81 -14.52 -21.90
C PHE A 235 -5.85 -13.70 -22.79
N ALA A 236 -4.54 -13.98 -22.72
CA ALA A 236 -3.53 -13.31 -23.54
C ALA A 236 -3.77 -13.51 -25.06
N SER A 237 -4.30 -14.67 -25.47
CA SER A 237 -4.64 -14.97 -26.86
C SER A 237 -5.88 -14.22 -27.35
N VAL A 238 -6.90 -14.04 -26.50
CA VAL A 238 -8.14 -13.32 -26.86
C VAL A 238 -7.90 -11.82 -26.96
N VAL A 239 -7.17 -11.21 -26.01
CA VAL A 239 -6.87 -9.77 -26.01
C VAL A 239 -6.00 -9.39 -27.24
N SER A 240 -5.08 -10.25 -27.66
CA SER A 240 -4.22 -10.04 -28.83
C SER A 240 -4.99 -10.09 -30.18
N ALA A 241 -6.14 -10.79 -30.21
CA ALA A 241 -6.98 -10.93 -31.39
C ALA A 241 -8.02 -9.80 -31.51
N VAL A 242 -8.55 -9.31 -30.38
CA VAL A 242 -9.58 -8.26 -30.35
C VAL A 242 -8.98 -6.84 -30.43
N GLY A 243 -7.76 -6.64 -29.91
CA GLY A 243 -7.14 -5.30 -29.77
C GLY A 243 -6.74 -4.57 -31.06
N ARG A 244 -6.94 -5.14 -32.25
CA ARG A 244 -6.46 -4.55 -33.52
C ARG A 244 -7.51 -3.99 -34.46
N HIS A 245 -8.82 -4.12 -34.21
CA HIS A 245 -9.81 -3.81 -35.26
C HIS A 245 -11.01 -2.91 -34.91
N LYS A 246 -11.28 -2.50 -33.67
CA LYS A 246 -12.46 -1.64 -33.39
C LYS A 246 -12.25 -0.68 -32.22
N LEU A 247 -12.11 0.61 -32.53
CA LEU A 247 -12.19 1.74 -31.57
C LEU A 247 -13.15 2.84 -32.07
N GLY A 248 -14.18 2.48 -32.84
CA GLY A 248 -15.20 3.41 -33.34
C GLY A 248 -16.38 3.53 -32.37
N LEU A 249 -16.57 4.74 -31.84
CA LEU A 249 -17.63 5.17 -30.92
C LEU A 249 -19.01 5.21 -31.58
N ASP A 250 -20.08 5.01 -30.79
CA ASP A 250 -21.26 5.89 -30.70
C ASP A 250 -22.33 5.34 -29.71
N GLY A 251 -22.84 6.21 -28.82
CA GLY A 251 -24.27 6.21 -28.46
C GLY A 251 -24.73 5.85 -27.04
N SER A 252 -25.12 6.89 -26.28
CA SER A 252 -26.30 7.03 -25.40
C SER A 252 -26.48 6.06 -24.21
N GLY A 253 -26.41 6.64 -23.00
CA GLY A 253 -26.55 5.98 -21.71
C GLY A 253 -28.00 5.76 -21.24
N ASN A 254 -28.16 4.85 -20.27
CA ASN A 254 -29.42 4.65 -19.55
C ASN A 254 -29.14 4.30 -18.08
N ALA A 255 -29.82 4.99 -17.16
CA ALA A 255 -29.65 4.88 -15.71
C ALA A 255 -30.20 3.56 -15.16
N GLY A 256 -29.54 3.02 -14.13
CA GLY A 256 -29.88 1.71 -13.54
C GLY A 256 -31.20 1.73 -12.76
N SER A 257 -32.14 0.86 -13.15
CA SER A 257 -33.41 0.70 -12.41
C SER A 257 -33.27 0.01 -11.04
N SER A 258 -33.96 0.56 -10.04
CA SER A 258 -34.09 0.02 -8.68
C SER A 258 -35.07 -1.18 -8.62
N ARG A 259 -35.01 -1.98 -7.54
CA ARG A 259 -35.92 -3.14 -7.32
C ARG A 259 -37.39 -2.72 -7.38
N GLU A 260 -37.71 -1.56 -6.82
CA GLU A 260 -39.05 -0.98 -6.79
C GLU A 260 -39.56 -0.61 -8.18
N GLU A 261 -38.67 -0.13 -9.06
CA GLU A 261 -39.01 0.14 -10.46
C GLU A 261 -39.26 -1.15 -11.23
N LEU A 262 -38.43 -2.18 -11.03
CA LEU A 262 -38.62 -3.48 -11.66
C LEU A 262 -39.93 -4.15 -11.20
N GLN A 263 -40.33 -3.96 -9.95
CA GLN A 263 -41.61 -4.46 -9.43
C GLN A 263 -42.82 -3.76 -10.06
N LYS A 264 -42.69 -2.53 -10.55
CA LYS A 264 -43.79 -1.82 -11.25
C LYS A 264 -44.00 -2.29 -12.69
N LEU A 265 -42.99 -2.92 -13.30
CA LEU A 265 -43.08 -3.42 -14.67
C LEU A 265 -44.02 -4.63 -14.80
N SER A 266 -44.64 -4.78 -15.96
CA SER A 266 -45.44 -5.96 -16.30
C SER A 266 -44.54 -7.19 -16.53
N LEU A 267 -45.12 -8.40 -16.41
CA LEU A 267 -44.41 -9.65 -16.69
C LEU A 267 -43.82 -9.69 -18.12
N LYS A 268 -44.52 -9.09 -19.09
CA LYS A 268 -44.06 -9.01 -20.49
C LYS A 268 -42.80 -8.17 -20.62
N GLU A 269 -42.73 -7.05 -19.90
CA GLU A 269 -41.56 -6.15 -19.91
C GLU A 269 -40.37 -6.76 -19.15
N LEU A 270 -40.62 -7.45 -18.03
CA LEU A 270 -39.58 -8.15 -17.29
C LEU A 270 -38.94 -9.27 -18.12
N LYS A 271 -39.76 -10.08 -18.82
CA LYS A 271 -39.26 -11.12 -19.74
C LYS A 271 -38.49 -10.52 -20.92
N LYS A 272 -38.97 -9.39 -21.47
CA LYS A 272 -38.25 -8.67 -22.52
C LYS A 272 -36.88 -8.18 -22.05
N ARG A 273 -36.80 -7.60 -20.84
CA ARG A 273 -35.53 -7.16 -20.24
C ARG A 273 -34.58 -8.32 -19.94
N LEU A 274 -35.08 -9.47 -19.49
CA LEU A 274 -34.28 -10.69 -19.32
C LEU A 274 -33.70 -11.15 -20.65
N GLN A 275 -34.51 -11.17 -21.71
CA GLN A 275 -34.06 -11.54 -23.05
C GLN A 275 -33.01 -10.56 -23.60
N GLU A 276 -33.21 -9.25 -23.41
CA GLU A 276 -32.23 -8.22 -23.78
C GLU A 276 -30.91 -8.35 -22.99
N ALA A 277 -30.98 -8.84 -21.75
CA ALA A 277 -29.82 -9.14 -20.92
C ALA A 277 -29.21 -10.54 -21.18
N GLY A 278 -29.74 -11.32 -22.12
CA GLY A 278 -29.26 -12.67 -22.44
C GLY A 278 -29.61 -13.74 -21.40
N LEU A 279 -30.61 -13.50 -20.55
CA LEU A 279 -31.02 -14.39 -19.46
C LEU A 279 -32.29 -15.16 -19.82
N SER A 280 -32.31 -16.47 -19.53
CA SER A 280 -33.53 -17.27 -19.68
C SER A 280 -34.53 -17.00 -18.55
N ALA A 281 -35.81 -16.94 -18.93
CA ALA A 281 -36.94 -16.90 -18.00
C ALA A 281 -37.39 -18.30 -17.53
N ASP A 282 -36.74 -19.36 -18.01
CA ASP A 282 -37.09 -20.73 -17.63
C ASP A 282 -36.79 -20.98 -16.14
N GLY A 283 -37.75 -21.63 -15.48
CA GLY A 283 -37.70 -21.90 -14.03
C GLY A 283 -38.12 -20.75 -13.14
N CYS A 284 -38.44 -19.56 -13.68
CA CYS A 284 -39.07 -18.49 -12.92
C CYS A 284 -40.59 -18.74 -12.84
N LEU A 285 -41.10 -19.08 -11.66
CA LEU A 285 -42.51 -19.38 -11.43
C LEU A 285 -43.30 -18.12 -11.10
N GLU A 286 -42.64 -17.16 -10.45
CA GLU A 286 -43.25 -15.92 -9.96
C GLU A 286 -42.62 -14.66 -10.56
N LYS A 287 -43.32 -13.53 -10.44
CA LYS A 287 -42.81 -12.21 -10.89
C LYS A 287 -41.55 -11.81 -10.11
N SER A 288 -41.49 -12.15 -8.82
CA SER A 288 -40.34 -12.00 -7.93
C SER A 288 -39.10 -12.66 -8.52
N ASP A 289 -39.20 -13.89 -8.99
CA ASP A 289 -38.07 -14.65 -9.54
C ASP A 289 -37.43 -13.96 -10.75
N LEU A 290 -38.25 -13.34 -11.61
CA LEU A 290 -37.75 -12.57 -12.77
C LEU A 290 -37.03 -11.29 -12.32
N VAL A 291 -37.53 -10.63 -11.27
CA VAL A 291 -36.91 -9.43 -10.70
C VAL A 291 -35.60 -9.78 -10.00
N ASP A 292 -35.58 -10.85 -9.20
CA ASP A 292 -34.39 -11.31 -8.50
C ASP A 292 -33.30 -11.77 -9.48
N ARG A 293 -33.67 -12.51 -10.53
CA ARG A 293 -32.72 -12.92 -11.58
C ARG A 293 -32.12 -11.71 -12.33
N LEU A 294 -32.89 -10.66 -12.58
CA LEU A 294 -32.37 -9.39 -13.15
C LEU A 294 -31.44 -8.65 -12.16
N LEU A 295 -31.71 -8.70 -10.86
CA LEU A 295 -30.87 -8.07 -9.85
C LEU A 295 -29.59 -8.85 -9.58
N ASP A 296 -29.64 -10.18 -9.57
CA ASP A 296 -28.48 -11.03 -9.34
C ASP A 296 -27.51 -11.01 -10.53
N ASN A 297 -28.01 -10.82 -11.76
CA ASN A 297 -27.14 -10.54 -12.91
C ASN A 297 -26.37 -9.21 -12.76
N LYS A 298 -26.96 -8.21 -12.11
CA LYS A 298 -26.25 -6.95 -11.80
C LYS A 298 -25.18 -7.13 -10.73
N LYS A 299 -25.35 -8.08 -9.81
CA LYS A 299 -24.35 -8.40 -8.77
C LYS A 299 -23.15 -9.16 -9.34
N ALA A 300 -23.35 -9.99 -10.37
CA ALA A 300 -22.30 -10.75 -11.04
C ALA A 300 -21.56 -9.93 -12.12
N PHE A 301 -21.25 -8.65 -11.83
CA PHE A 301 -20.59 -7.75 -12.78
C PHE A 301 -19.10 -8.09 -12.98
N LEU A 302 -18.44 -8.65 -11.96
CA LEU A 302 -17.06 -9.10 -12.06
C LEU A 302 -17.02 -10.62 -11.92
N PRO A 303 -16.37 -11.32 -12.84
CA PRO A 303 -16.29 -12.76 -12.76
C PRO A 303 -15.37 -13.20 -11.61
N SER A 304 -15.70 -14.32 -10.98
CA SER A 304 -14.85 -14.95 -9.96
C SER A 304 -13.51 -15.38 -10.56
N THR A 305 -12.44 -15.22 -9.79
CA THR A 305 -11.06 -15.53 -10.18
C THR A 305 -10.92 -16.99 -10.61
N GLY A 306 -10.37 -17.21 -11.82
CA GLY A 306 -9.93 -18.53 -12.28
C GLY A 306 -10.79 -19.19 -13.37
N ASP A 307 -11.94 -18.61 -13.71
CA ASP A 307 -12.83 -19.18 -14.72
C ASP A 307 -12.43 -18.79 -16.15
N LYS A 308 -12.44 -19.72 -17.11
CA LYS A 308 -12.27 -19.38 -18.53
C LYS A 308 -13.46 -18.56 -19.04
N GLU A 309 -14.61 -18.74 -18.41
CA GLU A 309 -15.83 -17.99 -18.69
C GLU A 309 -15.68 -16.51 -18.28
N ALA A 310 -14.94 -16.23 -17.20
CA ALA A 310 -14.59 -14.89 -16.74
C ALA A 310 -13.86 -14.06 -17.81
N ALA A 311 -12.85 -14.68 -18.42
CA ALA A 311 -12.04 -14.08 -19.47
C ALA A 311 -12.87 -13.76 -20.72
N ALA A 312 -13.80 -14.64 -21.07
CA ALA A 312 -14.71 -14.43 -22.20
C ALA A 312 -15.69 -13.28 -21.94
N GLN A 313 -16.25 -13.20 -20.73
CA GLN A 313 -17.16 -12.10 -20.35
C GLN A 313 -16.46 -10.74 -20.38
N LEU A 314 -15.24 -10.64 -19.84
CA LEU A 314 -14.48 -9.39 -19.91
C LEU A 314 -14.15 -8.98 -21.35
N ALA A 315 -13.91 -9.97 -22.23
CA ALA A 315 -13.67 -9.69 -23.65
C ALA A 315 -14.89 -9.04 -24.32
N GLU A 316 -16.12 -9.36 -23.93
CA GLU A 316 -17.33 -8.71 -24.46
C GLU A 316 -17.41 -7.22 -24.10
N PHE A 317 -16.97 -6.84 -22.90
CA PHE A 317 -16.90 -5.45 -22.48
C PHE A 317 -15.78 -4.71 -23.20
N VAL A 318 -14.58 -5.31 -23.27
CA VAL A 318 -13.41 -4.71 -23.93
C VAL A 318 -13.63 -4.57 -25.45
N SER A 319 -14.40 -5.47 -26.06
CA SER A 319 -14.77 -5.36 -27.49
C SER A 319 -15.92 -4.38 -27.76
N GLY A 320 -16.53 -3.80 -26.72
CA GLY A 320 -17.68 -2.91 -26.82
C GLY A 320 -19.01 -3.60 -27.14
N ASN A 321 -19.06 -4.94 -27.09
CA ASN A 321 -20.31 -5.69 -27.31
C ASN A 321 -21.24 -5.62 -26.09
N ARG A 322 -20.67 -5.30 -24.92
CA ARG A 322 -21.41 -5.11 -23.67
C ARG A 322 -20.97 -3.82 -22.98
N LYS A 323 -21.92 -3.08 -22.42
CA LYS A 323 -21.64 -1.85 -21.66
C LYS A 323 -21.59 -2.13 -20.17
N VAL A 324 -20.64 -1.48 -19.51
CA VAL A 324 -20.54 -1.47 -18.06
C VAL A 324 -21.56 -0.47 -17.50
N PRO A 325 -22.39 -0.84 -16.51
CA PRO A 325 -23.48 0.01 -16.04
C PRO A 325 -23.03 1.21 -15.18
N VAL A 326 -21.84 1.16 -14.58
CA VAL A 326 -21.29 2.19 -13.68
C VAL A 326 -19.80 2.38 -13.93
N ASP A 327 -19.28 3.61 -13.78
CA ASP A 327 -17.86 3.88 -13.97
C ASP A 327 -17.00 2.94 -13.12
N THR A 328 -16.33 2.01 -13.79
CA THR A 328 -15.54 0.95 -13.17
C THR A 328 -14.08 1.20 -13.47
N TYR A 329 -13.27 1.24 -12.42
CA TYR A 329 -11.83 1.42 -12.51
C TYR A 329 -11.13 0.15 -12.03
N PHE A 330 -10.16 -0.35 -12.78
CA PHE A 330 -9.42 -1.55 -12.38
C PHE A 330 -7.93 -1.45 -12.66
N ILE A 331 -7.17 -2.21 -11.89
CA ILE A 331 -5.73 -2.44 -12.06
C ILE A 331 -5.51 -3.88 -12.49
N ASP A 332 -4.55 -4.10 -13.38
CA ASP A 332 -4.19 -5.42 -13.89
C ASP A 332 -2.84 -5.80 -13.29
N SER A 333 -2.82 -6.96 -12.64
CA SER A 333 -1.64 -7.54 -11.99
C SER A 333 -1.07 -8.71 -12.76
N ARG A 334 -1.68 -9.15 -13.87
CA ARG A 334 -1.33 -10.43 -14.48
C ARG A 334 -1.12 -10.36 -15.96
N SER A 335 -1.90 -9.57 -16.69
CA SER A 335 -1.74 -9.52 -18.13
C SER A 335 -0.73 -8.45 -18.51
N ALA A 336 0.41 -8.91 -19.04
CA ALA A 336 1.30 -8.02 -19.78
C ALA A 336 0.55 -7.36 -20.95
N ALA A 337 -0.57 -7.93 -21.42
CA ALA A 337 -1.32 -7.41 -22.55
C ALA A 337 -1.91 -6.01 -22.29
N PHE A 338 -2.60 -5.78 -21.16
CA PHE A 338 -3.13 -4.44 -20.86
C PHE A 338 -2.03 -3.46 -20.46
N LEU A 339 -1.04 -3.90 -19.68
CA LEU A 339 0.10 -3.07 -19.32
C LEU A 339 0.96 -2.67 -20.53
N GLN A 340 1.10 -3.54 -21.54
CA GLN A 340 1.81 -3.22 -22.78
C GLN A 340 0.97 -2.37 -23.74
N ALA A 341 -0.34 -2.62 -23.81
CA ALA A 341 -1.23 -1.88 -24.70
C ALA A 341 -1.61 -0.48 -24.18
N ALA A 342 -1.60 -0.29 -22.85
CA ALA A 342 -2.06 0.93 -22.18
C ALA A 342 -1.31 1.17 -20.85
N PRO A 343 0.02 1.42 -20.87
CA PRO A 343 0.85 1.50 -19.66
C PRO A 343 0.41 2.60 -18.68
N ASP A 344 -0.06 3.73 -19.19
CA ASP A 344 -0.49 4.89 -18.39
C ASP A 344 -1.97 4.82 -17.97
N GLY A 345 -2.60 3.66 -18.13
CA GLY A 345 -4.04 3.52 -18.02
C GLY A 345 -4.76 4.04 -19.27
N LYS A 346 -5.98 3.56 -19.50
CA LYS A 346 -6.82 3.94 -20.64
C LYS A 346 -8.27 3.58 -20.38
N GLN A 347 -9.19 4.41 -20.87
CA GLN A 347 -10.58 4.01 -21.00
C GLN A 347 -10.72 2.92 -22.09
N LEU A 348 -11.12 1.72 -21.68
CA LEU A 348 -11.24 0.59 -22.60
C LEU A 348 -12.58 0.60 -23.33
N CYS A 349 -13.66 0.95 -22.64
CA CYS A 349 -14.98 1.22 -23.21
C CYS A 349 -15.77 2.19 -22.32
N GLU A 350 -17.00 2.51 -22.70
CA GLU A 350 -17.89 3.36 -21.89
C GLU A 350 -18.04 2.76 -20.48
N ASN A 351 -17.70 3.56 -19.48
CA ASN A 351 -17.69 3.21 -18.06
C ASN A 351 -16.68 2.12 -17.63
N LEU A 352 -15.67 1.79 -18.44
CA LEU A 352 -14.60 0.86 -18.04
C LEU A 352 -13.21 1.48 -18.26
N ASN A 353 -12.53 1.73 -17.15
CA ASN A 353 -11.25 2.43 -17.11
C ASN A 353 -10.16 1.52 -16.52
N PHE A 354 -9.11 1.29 -17.31
CA PHE A 354 -7.88 0.67 -16.83
C PHE A 354 -6.97 1.75 -16.24
N LEU A 355 -6.50 1.57 -15.00
CA LEU A 355 -5.66 2.56 -14.32
C LEU A 355 -4.16 2.41 -14.63
N GLY A 356 -3.73 1.25 -15.13
CA GLY A 356 -2.32 0.95 -15.37
C GLY A 356 -1.72 0.07 -14.27
N GLY A 357 -0.39 -0.04 -14.27
CA GLY A 357 0.35 -0.89 -13.32
C GLY A 357 0.62 -0.21 -11.98
N PHE A 358 0.78 1.10 -11.97
CA PHE A 358 0.92 1.90 -10.75
C PHE A 358 0.78 3.37 -11.10
N GLY A 359 0.47 4.19 -10.12
CA GLY A 359 0.50 5.63 -10.27
C GLY A 359 -0.49 6.34 -9.37
N VAL A 360 -0.69 7.62 -9.69
CA VAL A 360 -1.66 8.50 -9.04
C VAL A 360 -2.54 9.10 -10.13
N ARG A 361 -3.86 9.06 -9.93
CA ARG A 361 -4.86 9.58 -10.86
C ARG A 361 -5.94 10.34 -10.10
N GLU A 362 -6.47 11.38 -10.73
CA GLU A 362 -7.66 12.08 -10.25
C GLU A 362 -8.90 11.44 -10.86
N ILE A 363 -9.77 10.88 -10.02
CA ILE A 363 -10.97 10.14 -10.41
C ILE A 363 -12.15 10.82 -9.72
N HIS A 364 -13.01 11.49 -10.50
CA HIS A 364 -14.15 12.27 -9.99
C HIS A 364 -13.77 13.24 -8.84
N GLY A 365 -12.61 13.90 -8.95
CA GLY A 365 -12.09 14.83 -7.94
C GLY A 365 -11.40 14.16 -6.74
N LEU A 366 -11.29 12.82 -6.72
CA LEU A 366 -10.52 12.07 -5.73
C LEU A 366 -9.13 11.76 -6.27
N THR A 367 -8.09 12.08 -5.52
CA THR A 367 -6.73 11.62 -5.84
C THR A 367 -6.55 10.18 -5.36
N VAL A 368 -6.44 9.25 -6.31
CA VAL A 368 -6.31 7.81 -6.06
C VAL A 368 -4.89 7.37 -6.42
N ALA A 369 -4.16 6.85 -5.43
CA ALA A 369 -2.89 6.16 -5.63
C ALA A 369 -3.13 4.64 -5.72
N PHE A 370 -2.51 3.98 -6.68
CA PHE A 370 -2.67 2.54 -6.90
C PHE A 370 -1.34 1.91 -7.30
N LEU A 371 -1.16 0.65 -6.90
CA LEU A 371 0.02 -0.15 -7.20
C LEU A 371 -0.44 -1.58 -7.46
N SER A 372 -0.22 -2.04 -8.68
CA SER A 372 -0.34 -3.43 -9.07
C SER A 372 0.94 -4.15 -8.65
N GLY A 373 0.82 -5.25 -7.89
CA GLY A 373 1.95 -5.97 -7.28
C GLY A 373 2.98 -6.60 -8.25
N CYS A 374 2.94 -6.27 -9.54
CA CYS A 374 3.96 -6.68 -10.50
C CYS A 374 4.97 -5.56 -10.74
N GLY A 375 6.03 -5.54 -9.94
CA GLY A 375 7.21 -4.72 -10.23
C GLY A 375 7.87 -5.13 -11.56
N PRO A 376 8.59 -4.22 -12.24
CA PRO A 376 9.38 -4.54 -13.43
C PRO A 376 10.39 -5.63 -13.08
N LYS A 377 10.38 -6.74 -13.85
CA LYS A 377 11.30 -7.86 -13.69
C LYS A 377 12.72 -7.47 -14.07
N ASN A 378 13.41 -6.72 -13.22
CA ASN A 378 14.85 -6.55 -13.31
C ASN A 378 15.54 -7.77 -12.68
N GLY A 379 15.66 -8.84 -13.47
CA GLY A 379 16.75 -9.83 -13.34
C GLY A 379 16.82 -10.77 -12.13
N LEU A 380 15.97 -10.68 -11.11
CA LEU A 380 16.00 -11.59 -9.94
C LEU A 380 14.62 -12.14 -9.61
N GLY A 381 14.49 -13.48 -9.62
CA GLY A 381 13.42 -14.25 -8.94
C GLY A 381 12.02 -14.23 -9.59
N LYS A 382 11.50 -15.40 -9.97
CA LYS A 382 10.15 -15.61 -10.53
C LYS A 382 9.07 -15.72 -9.44
N ASN A 383 8.64 -14.63 -8.79
CA ASN A 383 7.45 -14.67 -7.92
C ASN A 383 6.50 -13.50 -8.28
N GLY A 384 5.22 -13.80 -8.53
CA GLY A 384 4.23 -12.82 -9.01
C GLY A 384 3.06 -12.66 -8.04
N PHE A 385 2.68 -11.42 -7.74
CA PHE A 385 1.58 -11.05 -6.83
C PHE A 385 0.22 -10.91 -7.56
N GLN A 386 -0.90 -11.03 -6.82
CA GLN A 386 -2.29 -10.90 -7.32
C GLN A 386 -2.97 -9.59 -6.85
N GLY A 387 -3.80 -8.99 -7.70
CA GLY A 387 -4.52 -7.72 -7.43
C GLY A 387 -6.03 -7.86 -7.14
N GLN A 388 -6.57 -6.82 -6.47
CA GLN A 388 -7.99 -6.60 -6.14
C GLN A 388 -8.63 -5.53 -7.05
N SER A 389 -9.95 -5.58 -7.22
CA SER A 389 -10.75 -4.59 -7.95
C SER A 389 -11.26 -3.48 -7.01
N LEU A 390 -11.21 -2.23 -7.46
CA LEU A 390 -11.70 -1.07 -6.70
C LEU A 390 -13.04 -0.61 -7.29
N GLN A 391 -14.14 -0.74 -6.53
CA GLN A 391 -15.42 -0.11 -6.87
C GLN A 391 -15.59 1.15 -6.03
N LEU A 392 -15.73 2.30 -6.68
CA LEU A 392 -16.20 3.54 -6.06
C LEU A 392 -17.72 3.59 -6.30
N ILE A 393 -18.50 3.61 -5.22
CA ILE A 393 -19.97 3.79 -5.26
C ILE A 393 -20.30 5.27 -5.25
#